data_AF-A0A840IJC5-F1
#
_entry.id   AF-A0A840IJC5-F1
#
_cell.length_a   1.000
_cell.length_b   1.000
_cell.length_c   1.000
_cell.angle_alpha   90.00
_cell.angle_beta   90.00
_cell.angle_gamma   90.00
#
_symmetry.space_group_name_H-M   'P 1'
#
loop_
_entity.id
_entity.type
_entity.pdbx_description
1 polymer ?
#
loop_
_entity_poly.entity_id
_entity_poly.type
_entity_poly.pdbx_seq_one_letter_code
_entity_poly.pdbx_strand_id
1 'polypeptide(L)' 'MAPKDTTPDTQCRPCRGTGRLISGLGGTPREVTCPWCAGTGQFQGPEANAQESGIRLRGGQA' A
#
# COMPACT_ATOMS: atom_id res chain seq x y z
N MET A 1 4.71 -14.62 24.79
CA MET A 1 5.50 -13.54 24.14
C MET A 1 5.03 -13.45 22.70
N ALA A 2 4.42 -12.35 22.25
CA ALA A 2 4.14 -12.18 20.82
C ALA A 2 5.49 -12.10 20.07
N PRO A 3 5.61 -12.66 18.85
CA PRO A 3 6.81 -12.49 18.06
C PRO A 3 7.06 -10.99 17.86
N LYS A 4 8.28 -10.53 18.14
CA LYS A 4 8.71 -9.19 17.75
C LYS A 4 8.55 -9.10 16.24
N ASP A 5 7.79 -8.11 15.79
CA ASP A 5 7.62 -7.82 14.37
C ASP A 5 9.03 -7.58 13.78
N THR A 6 9.50 -8.53 12.96
CA THR A 6 10.84 -8.51 12.32
C THR A 6 10.82 -7.73 11.01
N THR A 7 9.71 -7.05 10.69
CA THR A 7 9.57 -6.23 9.50
C THR A 7 10.56 -5.07 9.57
N PRO A 8 11.46 -4.92 8.58
CA PRO A 8 12.35 -3.76 8.53
C PRO A 8 11.53 -2.47 8.53
N ASP A 9 12.00 -1.44 9.25
CA ASP A 9 11.27 -0.16 9.32
C ASP A 9 11.15 0.52 7.94
N THR A 10 12.01 0.13 6.99
CA THR A 10 11.97 0.56 5.60
C THR A 10 10.88 -0.14 4.78
N GLN A 11 10.28 -1.23 5.24
CA GLN A 11 9.30 -1.98 4.47
C GLN A 11 7.91 -1.36 4.58
N CYS A 12 7.21 -1.23 3.44
CA CYS A 12 5.83 -0.81 3.44
C CYS A 12 4.95 -1.87 4.13
N ARG A 13 4.50 -1.54 5.35
CA ARG A 13 3.71 -2.46 6.20
C ARG A 13 2.37 -2.87 5.56
N PRO A 14 1.59 -1.97 4.93
CA PRO A 14 0.31 -2.33 4.30
C PRO A 14 0.40 -3.43 3.25
N CYS A 15 1.36 -3.34 2.32
CA CYS A 15 1.56 -4.37 1.29
C CYS A 15 2.57 -5.45 1.70
N ARG A 16 3.13 -5.39 2.91
CA ARG A 16 4.19 -6.29 3.37
C ARG A 16 5.36 -6.37 2.38
N GLY A 17 5.76 -5.21 1.84
CA GLY A 17 6.87 -5.10 0.89
C GLY A 17 6.64 -5.60 -0.53
N THR A 18 5.46 -6.09 -0.90
CA THR A 18 5.19 -6.56 -2.27
C THR A 18 4.95 -5.43 -3.28
N GLY A 19 4.60 -4.24 -2.81
CA GLY A 19 4.12 -3.13 -3.64
C GLY A 19 2.68 -3.30 -4.13
N ARG A 20 1.99 -4.40 -3.83
CA ARG A 20 0.64 -4.70 -4.33
C ARG A 20 -0.31 -5.12 -3.21
N LEU A 21 -1.59 -4.84 -3.41
CA LEU A 21 -2.67 -5.19 -2.48
C LEU A 21 -3.77 -5.94 -3.22
N ILE A 22 -4.50 -6.80 -2.53
CA ILE A 22 -5.77 -7.34 -3.02
C ILE A 22 -6.89 -6.39 -2.59
N SER A 23 -7.61 -5.84 -3.55
CA SER A 23 -8.79 -5.02 -3.33
C SER A 23 -10.05 -5.81 -3.64
N GLY A 24 -10.96 -5.91 -2.67
CA GLY A 24 -12.33 -6.43 -2.88
C GLY A 24 -13.33 -5.35 -3.31
N LEU A 25 -12.87 -4.13 -3.60
CA LEU A 25 -13.76 -3.04 -4.04
C LEU A 25 -14.40 -3.40 -5.38
N GLY A 26 -15.73 -3.36 -5.44
CA GLY A 26 -16.50 -3.79 -6.61
C GLY A 26 -16.88 -5.27 -6.59
N GLY A 27 -16.69 -5.98 -5.47
CA GLY A 27 -17.18 -7.34 -5.26
C GLY A 27 -16.28 -8.45 -5.80
N THR A 28 -15.34 -8.13 -6.69
CA THR A 28 -14.37 -9.08 -7.24
C THR A 28 -12.97 -8.75 -6.72
N PRO A 29 -12.30 -9.68 -6.00
CA PRO A 29 -10.92 -9.50 -5.59
C PRO A 29 -10.00 -9.28 -6.79
N ARG A 30 -9.21 -8.22 -6.76
CA ARG A 30 -8.20 -7.92 -7.78
C ARG A 30 -6.95 -7.31 -7.18
N GLU A 31 -5.83 -7.53 -7.85
CA GLU A 31 -4.57 -6.93 -7.45
C GLU A 31 -4.53 -5.45 -7.89
N VAL A 32 -4.16 -4.57 -6.97
CA VAL A 32 -3.98 -3.12 -7.20
C VAL A 32 -2.61 -2.67 -6.72
N THR A 33 -2.09 -1.60 -7.31
CA THR A 33 -0.88 -0.94 -6.80
C THR A 33 -1.12 -0.43 -5.38
N CYS A 34 -0.19 -0.68 -4.47
CA CYS A 34 -0.30 -0.20 -3.10
C CYS A 34 -0.20 1.32 -3.06
N PRO A 35 -1.24 2.05 -2.62
CA PRO A 35 -1.22 3.51 -2.63
C PRO A 35 -0.32 4.11 -1.55
N TRP A 36 0.03 3.36 -0.50
CA TRP A 36 0.94 3.81 0.56
C TRP A 36 2.41 3.89 0.13
N CYS A 37 2.82 3.06 -0.83
CA CYS A 37 4.20 3.06 -1.33
C CYS A 37 4.31 3.28 -2.84
N ALA A 38 3.20 3.59 -3.51
CA ALA A 38 3.15 3.74 -4.96
C ALA A 38 3.77 2.54 -5.73
N GLY A 39 3.71 1.33 -5.16
CA GLY A 39 4.26 0.12 -5.77
C GLY A 39 5.70 -0.22 -5.42
N THR A 40 6.43 0.62 -4.67
CA THR A 40 7.85 0.37 -4.37
C THR A 40 8.10 -0.74 -3.34
N GLY A 41 7.07 -1.08 -2.55
CA GLY A 41 7.23 -1.98 -1.40
C GLY A 41 8.00 -1.37 -0.22
N GLN A 42 8.47 -0.12 -0.32
CA GLN A 42 9.21 0.55 0.76
C GLN A 42 8.37 1.65 1.40
N PHE A 43 8.57 1.86 2.70
CA PHE A 43 8.01 2.98 3.44
C PHE A 43 8.49 4.30 2.80
N GLN A 44 7.54 5.19 2.49
CA GLN A 44 7.79 6.44 1.77
C GLN A 44 7.90 7.66 2.72
N GLY A 45 7.92 7.43 4.04
CA GLY A 45 7.90 8.51 5.02
C GLY A 45 6.48 8.99 5.39
N PRO A 46 6.37 9.89 6.37
CA PRO A 46 5.09 10.37 6.90
C PRO A 46 4.32 11.30 5.94
N GLU A 47 5.02 11.98 5.03
CA GLU A 47 4.41 12.89 4.05
C GLU A 47 3.64 12.14 2.94
N ALA A 48 3.80 10.82 2.85
CA ALA A 48 3.14 10.01 1.83
C ALA A 48 1.63 9.89 2.10
N ASN A 49 0.82 10.51 1.24
CA ASN A 49 -0.64 10.47 1.36
C ASN A 49 -1.24 9.33 0.50
N ALA A 50 -1.58 8.23 1.14
CA ALA A 50 -2.22 7.08 0.48
C ALA A 50 -3.63 7.37 -0.05
N GLN A 51 -4.35 8.36 0.49
CA GLN A 51 -5.69 8.72 0.01
C GLN A 51 -5.58 9.42 -1.35
N GLU A 52 -4.70 10.40 -1.46
CA GLU A 52 -4.41 11.10 -2.72
C GLU A 52 -3.84 10.13 -3.78
N SER A 53 -2.84 9.34 -3.42
CA SER A 53 -2.25 8.31 -4.30
C SER A 53 -3.30 7.30 -4.78
N GLY A 54 -4.19 6.87 -3.88
CA GLY A 54 -5.29 5.96 -4.20
C GLY A 54 -6.27 6.54 -5.23
N ILE A 55 -6.57 7.84 -5.16
CA ILE A 55 -7.39 8.54 -6.16
C ILE A 55 -6.71 8.51 -7.54
N ARG A 56 -5.44 8.93 -7.60
CA ARG A 56 -4.64 8.94 -8.84
C ARG A 56 -4.53 7.54 -9.47
N LEU A 57 -4.23 6.52 -8.68
CA LEU A 57 -4.07 5.14 -9.15
C LEU A 57 -5.37 4.49 -9.63
N ARG A 58 -6.53 4.99 -9.18
CA ARG A 58 -7.84 4.53 -9.65
C ARG A 58 -8.28 5.23 -10.94
N GLY A 59 -7.51 6.18 -11.44
CA GLY A 59 -7.89 7.01 -12.59
C GLY A 59 -9.02 7.99 -12.30
N GLY A 60 -9.41 8.15 -11.02
CA GLY A 60 -10.30 9.22 -10.62
C GLY A 60 -9.47 10.50 -10.51
N GLN A 61 -9.74 11.49 -11.36
CA GLN A 61 -9.35 12.86 -11.04
C GLN A 61 -10.21 13.33 -9.86
N ALA A 62 -9.60 14.05 -8.92
CA ALA A 62 -10.29 14.66 -7.79
C ALA A 62 -11.36 15.67 -8.26
#